data_AF-A0A7S1THI6-F1
#
_entry.id   AF-A0A7S1THI6-F1
#
_cell.length_a   1.000
_cell.length_b   1.000
_cell.length_c   1.000
_cell.angle_alpha   90.00
_cell.angle_beta   90.00
_cell.angle_gamma   90.00
#
_symmetry.space_group_name_H-M   'P 1'
#
loop_
_entity.id
_entity.type
_entity.pdbx_description
1 polymer ?
#
loop_
_entity_poly.entity_id
_entity_poly.type
_entity_poly.pdbx_seq_one_letter_code
_entity_poly.pdbx_strand_id
1 'polypeptide(L)'
;MHIKQITICGFKSYRDVTMAGPFDANHNVVVGRNGSGKSNFFDAVRFVLSDKFANLRAEERMQLLHEGSGTSVLSAFVEVVFDNADGRLLSDRPEVALRRVIGLKKDEYLLDRKNVSRAEVFNILESAGFSRSNPYYIVEQGKVMTLCNMSDAQRIELLKEVAGTRVYDERREESRKIMEETRLKREKI
;
A
#
# COMPACT_ATOMS: atom_id res chain seq x y z
N MET A 1 -0.39 -10.93 13.83
CA MET A 1 -0.16 -10.69 12.40
C MET A 1 1.26 -10.17 12.14
N HIS A 2 2.00 -10.76 11.20
CA HIS A 2 3.26 -10.23 10.64
C HIS A 2 3.43 -10.68 9.19
N ILE A 3 4.34 -10.06 8.43
CA ILE A 3 4.68 -10.53 7.08
C ILE A 3 5.55 -11.78 7.23
N LYS A 4 5.14 -12.91 6.66
CA LYS A 4 5.89 -14.16 6.62
C LYS A 4 6.83 -14.24 5.43
N GLN A 5 6.38 -13.82 4.26
CA GLN A 5 7.14 -13.95 3.02
C GLN A 5 6.77 -12.86 2.04
N ILE A 6 7.74 -12.44 1.22
CA ILE A 6 7.53 -11.52 0.11
C ILE A 6 8.10 -12.17 -1.16
N THR A 7 7.30 -12.21 -2.22
CA THR A 7 7.70 -12.70 -3.54
C THR A 7 7.63 -11.55 -4.54
N ILE A 8 8.71 -11.28 -5.27
CA ILE A 8 8.83 -10.16 -6.21
C ILE A 8 9.25 -10.73 -7.56
N CYS A 9 8.60 -10.29 -8.65
CA CYS A 9 8.98 -10.66 -10.00
C CYS A 9 8.72 -9.52 -10.98
N GLY A 10 9.68 -9.26 -11.88
CA GLY A 10 9.56 -8.23 -12.90
C GLY A 10 9.51 -6.78 -12.41
N PHE A 11 9.72 -6.52 -11.12
CA PHE A 11 9.52 -5.21 -10.48
C PHE A 11 10.85 -4.47 -10.28
N LYS A 12 11.00 -3.30 -10.90
CA LYS A 12 12.21 -2.45 -10.83
C LYS A 12 13.51 -3.26 -11.02
N SER A 13 14.33 -3.41 -9.98
CA SER A 13 15.60 -4.18 -10.08
C SER A 13 15.43 -5.70 -10.03
N TYR A 14 14.23 -6.21 -9.76
CA TYR A 14 13.95 -7.64 -9.61
C TYR A 14 13.37 -8.22 -10.90
N ARG A 15 14.23 -8.72 -11.79
CA ARG A 15 13.80 -9.36 -13.05
C ARG A 15 13.12 -10.70 -12.79
N ASP A 16 13.88 -11.62 -12.19
CA ASP A 16 13.43 -12.98 -11.92
C ASP A 16 12.69 -13.06 -10.58
N VAL A 17 11.98 -14.16 -10.38
CA VAL A 17 11.24 -14.43 -9.13
C VAL A 17 12.23 -14.47 -7.98
N THR A 18 12.12 -13.50 -7.09
CA THR A 18 12.90 -13.40 -5.86
C THR A 18 11.96 -13.59 -4.67
N MET A 19 12.27 -14.55 -3.83
CA MET A 19 11.53 -14.84 -2.61
C MET A 19 12.36 -14.42 -1.41
N ALA A 20 11.79 -13.58 -0.55
CA ALA A 20 12.40 -13.13 0.70
C ALA A 20 11.58 -13.65 1.88
N GLY A 21 12.25 -14.31 2.83
CA GLY A 21 11.64 -14.95 3.98
C GLY A 21 12.05 -16.42 4.12
N PRO A 22 11.50 -17.14 5.11
CA PRO A 22 10.49 -16.67 6.07
C PRO A 22 11.05 -15.59 7.01
N PHE A 23 10.26 -14.55 7.26
CA PHE A 23 10.60 -13.49 8.22
C PHE A 23 10.19 -13.87 9.63
N ASP A 24 10.94 -13.38 10.62
CA ASP A 24 10.61 -13.53 12.03
C ASP A 24 9.54 -12.51 12.45
N ALA A 25 8.73 -12.85 13.45
CA ALA A 25 7.70 -11.96 13.97
C ALA A 25 8.27 -10.72 14.70
N ASN A 26 9.52 -10.76 15.14
CA ASN A 26 10.13 -9.72 15.96
C ASN A 26 10.92 -8.71 15.13
N HIS A 27 12.12 -9.07 14.69
CA HIS A 27 13.05 -8.13 14.08
C HIS A 27 13.78 -8.73 12.88
N ASN A 28 13.71 -8.03 11.74
CA ASN A 28 14.31 -8.43 10.48
C ASN A 28 15.16 -7.28 9.93
N VAL A 29 16.36 -7.57 9.46
CA VAL A 29 17.29 -6.58 8.92
C VAL A 29 17.64 -6.91 7.48
N VAL A 30 17.48 -5.95 6.58
CA VAL A 30 17.86 -6.08 5.17
C VAL A 30 19.16 -5.32 4.94
N VAL A 31 20.22 -6.05 4.58
CA VAL A 31 21.57 -5.49 4.32
C VAL A 31 21.99 -5.73 2.88
N GLY A 32 22.92 -4.90 2.38
CA GLY A 32 23.42 -5.00 1.00
C GLY A 32 24.18 -3.76 0.57
N ARG A 33 24.94 -3.87 -0.51
CA ARG A 33 25.72 -2.73 -1.07
C ARG A 33 24.82 -1.63 -1.60
N ASN A 34 25.35 -0.42 -1.74
CA ASN A 34 24.61 0.67 -2.39
C ASN A 34 24.29 0.29 -3.83
N GLY A 35 23.07 0.56 -4.28
CA GLY A 35 22.57 0.14 -5.60
C GLY A 35 22.07 -1.31 -5.70
N SER A 36 22.16 -2.13 -4.64
CA SER A 36 21.75 -3.55 -4.71
C SER A 36 20.23 -3.80 -4.70
N GLY A 37 19.40 -2.77 -4.91
CA GLY A 37 17.93 -2.91 -4.94
C GLY A 37 17.22 -2.86 -3.58
N LYS A 38 17.90 -2.56 -2.46
CA LYS A 38 17.26 -2.47 -1.12
C LYS A 38 16.07 -1.51 -1.08
N SER A 39 16.20 -0.31 -1.65
CA SER A 39 15.08 0.65 -1.69
C SER A 39 13.94 0.13 -2.56
N ASN A 40 14.25 -0.59 -3.65
CA ASN A 40 13.25 -1.22 -4.51
C ASN A 40 12.50 -2.35 -3.80
N PHE A 41 13.14 -3.05 -2.86
CA PHE A 41 12.48 -4.04 -2.00
C PHE A 41 11.36 -3.39 -1.17
N PHE A 42 11.67 -2.28 -0.49
CA PHE A 42 10.67 -1.55 0.30
C PHE A 42 9.60 -0.91 -0.58
N ASP A 43 9.96 -0.45 -1.78
CA ASP A 43 8.97 0.01 -2.76
C ASP A 43 8.04 -1.11 -3.22
N ALA A 44 8.53 -2.35 -3.36
CA ALA A 44 7.71 -3.51 -3.71
C ALA A 44 6.70 -3.83 -2.60
N VAL A 45 7.13 -3.83 -1.33
CA VAL A 45 6.22 -3.99 -0.18
C VAL A 45 5.18 -2.88 -0.17
N ARG A 46 5.61 -1.64 -0.33
CA ARG A 46 4.71 -0.49 -0.36
C ARG A 46 3.74 -0.54 -1.54
N PHE A 47 4.17 -1.05 -2.68
CA PHE A 47 3.35 -1.22 -3.87
C PHE A 47 2.11 -2.10 -3.60
N VAL A 48 2.22 -3.09 -2.72
CA VAL A 48 1.09 -3.93 -2.32
C VAL A 48 0.23 -3.25 -1.23
N LEU A 49 0.86 -2.62 -0.24
CA LEU A 49 0.17 -2.17 0.98
C LEU A 49 -0.37 -0.74 0.92
N SER A 50 0.15 0.11 0.03
CA SER A 50 -0.12 1.55 0.02
C SER A 50 -0.98 1.97 -1.16
N ASP A 51 -1.87 2.94 -0.89
CA ASP A 51 -2.68 3.61 -1.91
C ASP A 51 -1.89 4.56 -2.81
N LYS A 52 -0.61 4.86 -2.51
CA LYS A 52 0.22 5.79 -3.32
C LYS A 52 0.32 5.37 -4.80
N PHE A 53 0.29 4.06 -5.06
CA PHE A 53 0.45 3.50 -6.41
C PHE A 53 -0.87 3.29 -7.14
N ALA A 54 -1.98 3.81 -6.61
CA ALA A 54 -3.30 3.66 -7.19
C ALA A 54 -3.50 4.32 -8.55
N ASN A 55 -2.98 5.53 -8.68
CA ASN A 55 -3.30 6.44 -9.78
C ASN A 55 -2.02 6.72 -10.59
N LEU A 56 -1.38 5.64 -11.06
CA LEU A 56 -0.16 5.72 -11.85
C LEU A 56 -0.47 6.03 -13.31
N ARG A 57 0.21 7.06 -13.84
CA ARG A 57 0.27 7.38 -15.27
C ARG A 57 1.04 6.29 -16.03
N ALA A 58 0.88 6.24 -17.35
CA ALA A 58 1.54 5.24 -18.20
C ALA A 58 3.07 5.22 -18.01
N GLU A 59 3.71 6.38 -17.93
CA GLU A 59 5.15 6.52 -17.68
C GLU A 59 5.56 5.99 -16.31
N GLU A 60 4.79 6.29 -15.27
CA GLU A 60 5.05 5.83 -13.90
C GLU A 60 4.87 4.31 -13.78
N ARG A 61 3.93 3.73 -14.55
CA ARG A 61 3.75 2.27 -14.64
C ARG A 61 4.97 1.61 -15.26
N MET A 62 5.50 2.16 -16.35
CA MET A 62 6.70 1.64 -17.01
C MET A 62 7.91 1.65 -16.07
N GLN A 63 8.07 2.71 -15.27
CA GLN A 63 9.15 2.82 -14.27
C GLN A 63 9.09 1.77 -13.14
N LEU A 64 7.94 1.12 -12.92
CA LEU A 64 7.82 0.03 -11.95
C LEU A 64 8.20 -1.33 -12.55
N LEU A 65 8.16 -1.46 -13.88
CA LEU A 65 8.58 -2.68 -14.57
C LEU A 65 10.11 -2.71 -14.67
N HIS A 66 10.67 -3.91 -14.69
CA HIS A 66 12.11 -4.09 -14.86
C HIS A 66 12.55 -3.64 -16.25
N GLU A 67 13.45 -2.66 -16.28
CA GLU A 67 14.18 -2.23 -17.47
C GLU A 67 15.62 -2.75 -17.40
N GLY A 68 15.99 -3.61 -18.35
CA GLY A 68 17.31 -4.24 -18.40
C GLY A 68 17.59 -4.89 -19.74
N SER A 69 18.82 -5.36 -19.94
CA SER A 69 19.23 -6.05 -21.16
C SER A 69 18.51 -7.41 -21.30
N GLY A 70 17.67 -7.54 -22.33
CA GLY A 70 16.91 -8.75 -22.62
C GLY A 70 15.48 -8.45 -23.08
N THR A 71 14.60 -9.45 -23.02
CA THR A 71 13.18 -9.30 -23.33
C THR A 71 12.52 -8.36 -22.33
N SER A 72 11.81 -7.34 -22.84
CA SER A 72 11.05 -6.41 -22.02
C SER A 72 10.01 -7.13 -21.17
N VAL A 73 9.98 -6.82 -19.88
CA VAL A 73 8.98 -7.34 -18.96
C VAL A 73 7.67 -6.58 -19.19
N LEU A 74 6.62 -7.29 -19.61
CA LEU A 74 5.30 -6.70 -19.89
C LEU A 74 4.40 -6.62 -18.65
N SER A 75 4.76 -7.35 -17.58
CA SER A 75 4.02 -7.40 -16.33
C SER A 75 4.94 -7.75 -15.16
N ALA A 76 4.69 -7.14 -14.01
CA ALA A 76 5.35 -7.45 -12.75
C ALA A 76 4.33 -7.85 -11.71
N PHE A 77 4.76 -8.60 -10.69
CA PHE A 77 3.92 -8.84 -9.53
C PHE A 77 4.73 -8.80 -8.24
N VAL A 78 4.03 -8.44 -7.18
CA VAL A 78 4.51 -8.55 -5.80
C VAL A 78 3.44 -9.26 -5.00
N GLU A 79 3.85 -10.27 -4.25
CA GLU A 79 3.00 -11.01 -3.32
C GLU A 79 3.56 -10.90 -1.90
N VAL A 80 2.68 -10.59 -0.96
CA VAL A 80 2.98 -10.54 0.47
C VAL A 80 2.12 -11.59 1.14
N VAL A 81 2.78 -12.52 1.84
CA VAL A 81 2.11 -13.53 2.66
C VAL A 81 2.15 -13.07 4.10
N PHE A 82 0.98 -12.98 4.72
CA PHE A 82 0.82 -12.62 6.12
C PHE A 82 0.55 -13.85 6.96
N ASP A 83 1.16 -13.90 8.14
CA ASP A 83 0.62 -14.68 9.25
C ASP A 83 -0.61 -13.97 9.80
N ASN A 84 -1.75 -14.67 9.80
CA ASN A 84 -3.06 -14.17 10.22
C ASN A 84 -3.63 -15.02 11.38
N ALA A 85 -2.76 -15.56 12.25
CA ALA A 85 -3.20 -16.37 13.40
C ALA A 85 -4.12 -15.61 14.38
N ASP A 86 -4.06 -14.28 14.39
CA ASP A 86 -4.91 -13.39 15.19
C ASP A 86 -6.16 -12.89 14.47
N GLY A 87 -6.43 -13.36 13.23
CA GLY A 87 -7.70 -13.12 12.52
C GLY A 87 -7.92 -11.68 12.05
N ARG A 88 -6.90 -10.82 12.05
CA ARG A 88 -7.04 -9.39 11.73
C ARG A 88 -7.44 -9.10 10.28
N LEU A 89 -7.07 -9.96 9.34
CA LEU A 89 -7.37 -9.78 7.91
C LEU A 89 -8.77 -10.28 7.52
N LEU A 90 -9.64 -10.59 8.49
CA LEU A 90 -11.02 -11.05 8.27
C LEU A 90 -11.11 -12.23 7.29
N SER A 91 -10.12 -13.11 7.35
CA SER A 91 -10.03 -14.37 6.60
C SER A 91 -9.93 -15.53 7.57
N ASP A 92 -10.64 -16.62 7.26
CA ASP A 92 -10.63 -17.86 8.08
C ASP A 92 -9.30 -18.63 7.97
N ARG A 93 -8.39 -18.17 7.11
CA ARG A 93 -7.10 -18.82 6.89
C ARG A 93 -6.03 -18.29 7.86
N PRO A 94 -5.17 -19.18 8.39
CA PRO A 94 -4.05 -18.80 9.25
C PRO A 94 -2.97 -18.04 8.49
N GLU A 95 -2.95 -18.15 7.16
CA GLU A 95 -2.08 -17.40 6.27
C GLU A 95 -2.90 -16.80 5.14
N VAL A 96 -2.59 -15.55 4.80
CA VAL A 96 -3.29 -14.78 3.77
C VAL A 96 -2.26 -14.27 2.77
N ALA A 97 -2.42 -14.63 1.49
CA ALA A 97 -1.55 -14.16 0.42
C ALA A 97 -2.23 -13.02 -0.35
N LEU A 98 -1.67 -11.81 -0.26
CA LEU A 98 -2.09 -10.66 -1.05
C LEU A 98 -1.09 -10.41 -2.17
N ARG A 99 -1.54 -10.55 -3.42
CA ARG A 99 -0.74 -10.31 -4.62
C ARG A 99 -1.31 -9.15 -5.41
N ARG A 100 -0.43 -8.26 -5.84
CA ARG A 100 -0.74 -7.21 -6.82
C ARG A 100 0.09 -7.44 -8.08
N VAL A 101 -0.60 -7.55 -9.22
CA VAL A 101 0.01 -7.64 -10.55
C VAL A 101 -0.17 -6.28 -11.23
N ILE A 102 0.90 -5.76 -11.81
CA ILE A 102 0.88 -4.56 -12.64
C ILE A 102 1.26 -4.92 -14.06
N GLY A 103 0.41 -4.55 -15.01
CA GLY A 103 0.72 -4.52 -16.43
C GLY A 103 0.75 -3.09 -16.97
N LEU A 104 1.03 -2.98 -18.27
CA LEU A 104 1.09 -1.69 -18.96
C LEU A 104 -0.23 -0.89 -18.91
N LYS A 105 -1.38 -1.59 -18.85
CA LYS A 105 -2.71 -0.95 -18.94
C LYS A 105 -3.58 -1.10 -17.70
N LYS A 106 -3.41 -2.17 -16.94
CA LYS A 106 -4.28 -2.51 -15.81
C LYS A 106 -3.51 -3.16 -14.68
N ASP A 107 -4.12 -3.10 -13.51
CA ASP A 107 -3.64 -3.76 -12.30
C ASP A 107 -4.66 -4.84 -11.91
N GLU A 108 -4.16 -5.94 -11.37
CA GLU A 108 -4.99 -7.00 -10.84
C GLU A 108 -4.58 -7.27 -9.39
N TYR A 109 -5.59 -7.43 -8.53
CA TYR A 109 -5.38 -7.77 -7.13
C TYR A 109 -5.91 -9.17 -6.89
N LEU A 110 -5.10 -10.00 -6.24
CA LEU A 110 -5.46 -11.35 -5.88
C LEU A 110 -5.31 -11.53 -4.38
N LEU A 111 -6.36 -12.02 -3.74
CA LEU A 111 -6.36 -12.47 -2.36
C LEU A 111 -6.49 -13.99 -2.38
N ASP A 112 -5.49 -14.70 -1.87
CA ASP A 112 -5.45 -16.16 -1.87
C ASP A 112 -5.73 -16.78 -3.24
N ARG A 113 -5.12 -16.19 -4.28
CA ARG A 113 -5.26 -16.56 -5.70
C ARG A 113 -6.65 -16.28 -6.31
N LYS A 114 -7.56 -15.63 -5.59
CA LYS A 114 -8.85 -15.17 -6.11
C LYS A 114 -8.77 -13.70 -6.48
N ASN A 115 -9.30 -13.33 -7.65
CA ASN A 115 -9.40 -11.93 -8.05
C ASN A 115 -10.35 -11.19 -7.11
N VAL A 116 -9.90 -10.04 -6.62
CA VAL A 116 -10.66 -9.17 -5.71
C VAL A 116 -10.61 -7.73 -6.21
N SER A 117 -11.62 -6.94 -5.85
CA SER A 117 -11.63 -5.53 -6.23
C SER A 117 -10.58 -4.75 -5.42
N ARG A 118 -10.07 -3.65 -5.99
CA ARG A 118 -9.19 -2.74 -5.27
C ARG A 118 -9.83 -2.25 -3.96
N ALA A 119 -11.13 -1.95 -3.98
CA ALA A 119 -11.86 -1.47 -2.81
C ALA A 119 -11.86 -2.52 -1.68
N GLU A 120 -12.14 -3.78 -2.00
CA GLU A 120 -12.10 -4.89 -1.02
C GLU A 120 -10.72 -5.05 -0.38
N VAL A 121 -9.65 -5.03 -1.17
CA VAL A 121 -8.27 -5.16 -0.64
C VAL A 121 -7.98 -4.08 0.39
N PHE A 122 -8.33 -2.83 0.09
CA PHE A 122 -8.07 -1.74 1.01
C PHE A 122 -8.96 -1.78 2.25
N ASN A 123 -10.20 -2.24 2.14
CA ASN A 123 -11.07 -2.45 3.32
C ASN A 123 -10.48 -3.52 4.25
N ILE A 124 -9.94 -4.60 3.68
CA ILE A 124 -9.25 -5.65 4.44
C ILE A 124 -7.99 -5.11 5.11
N LEU A 125 -7.15 -4.38 4.37
CA LEU A 125 -5.94 -3.75 4.91
C LEU A 125 -6.27 -2.76 6.03
N GLU A 126 -7.32 -1.95 5.87
CA GLU A 126 -7.78 -0.99 6.87
C GLU A 126 -8.27 -1.71 8.14
N SER A 127 -9.02 -2.81 8.00
CA SER A 127 -9.46 -3.64 9.14
C SER A 127 -8.29 -4.26 9.91
N ALA A 128 -7.19 -4.56 9.22
CA ALA A 128 -5.97 -5.08 9.82
C ALA A 128 -5.06 -4.00 10.44
N GLY A 129 -5.42 -2.71 10.31
CA GLY A 129 -4.69 -1.57 10.86
C GLY A 129 -3.75 -0.87 9.87
N PHE A 130 -3.71 -1.30 8.61
CA PHE A 130 -3.00 -0.58 7.54
C PHE A 130 -3.87 0.54 6.97
N SER A 131 -4.14 1.55 7.78
CA SER A 131 -5.01 2.66 7.39
C SER A 131 -4.40 3.48 6.25
N ARG A 132 -5.24 3.83 5.25
CA ARG A 132 -4.88 4.82 4.21
C ARG A 132 -4.57 6.19 4.82
N SER A 133 -5.22 6.52 5.93
CA SER A 133 -5.10 7.80 6.64
C SER A 133 -3.88 7.88 7.55
N ASN A 134 -3.21 6.76 7.84
CA ASN A 134 -2.02 6.72 8.68
C ASN A 134 -0.90 5.89 7.99
N PRO A 135 -0.15 6.47 7.04
CA PRO A 135 0.87 5.75 6.29
C PRO A 135 2.18 5.54 7.08
N TYR A 136 2.25 5.92 8.36
CA TYR A 136 3.49 5.94 9.16
C TYR A 136 4.04 4.55 9.51
N TYR A 137 3.36 3.48 9.08
CA TYR A 137 3.92 2.13 9.09
C TYR A 137 5.03 1.92 8.03
N ILE A 138 5.20 2.84 7.06
CA ILE A 138 6.34 2.85 6.12
C ILE A 138 7.02 4.22 6.15
N VAL A 139 8.26 4.25 6.61
CA VAL A 139 9.08 5.48 6.66
C VAL A 139 10.06 5.48 5.49
N GLU A 140 9.86 6.40 4.56
CA GLU A 140 10.77 6.61 3.43
C GLU A 140 12.10 7.23 3.87
N GLN A 141 13.14 7.00 3.06
CA GLN A 141 14.39 7.75 3.21
C GLN A 141 14.11 9.25 3.16
N GLY A 142 14.67 10.01 4.10
CA GLY A 142 14.47 11.45 4.22
C GLY A 142 13.19 11.88 4.95
N LYS A 143 12.19 10.99 5.12
CA LYS A 143 10.95 11.31 5.84
C LYS A 143 11.21 11.70 7.30
N VAL A 144 12.22 11.10 7.94
CA VAL A 144 12.67 11.46 9.29
C VAL A 144 13.11 12.93 9.36
N MET A 145 13.92 13.38 8.39
CA MET A 145 14.34 14.78 8.31
C MET A 145 13.15 15.70 8.05
N THR A 146 12.20 15.29 7.21
CA THR A 146 10.95 16.04 6.99
C THR A 146 10.20 16.20 8.31
N LEU A 147 10.03 15.14 9.10
CA LEU A 147 9.34 15.17 10.40
C LEU A 147 10.02 16.13 11.38
N CYS A 148 11.35 16.14 11.44
CA CYS A 148 12.09 17.08 12.28
C CYS A 148 11.84 18.54 11.88
N ASN A 149 11.76 18.82 10.58
CA ASN A 149 11.63 20.17 10.03
C ASN A 149 10.16 20.62 9.80
N MET A 150 9.16 19.84 10.20
CA MET A 150 7.76 20.22 10.06
C MET A 150 7.42 21.48 10.85
N SER A 151 6.58 22.34 10.28
CA SER A 151 5.95 23.44 11.02
C SER A 151 4.93 22.91 12.03
N ASP A 152 4.58 23.71 13.04
CA ASP A 152 3.61 23.29 14.07
C ASP A 152 2.24 22.96 13.47
N ALA A 153 1.83 23.67 12.42
CA ALA A 153 0.60 23.36 11.69
C ALA A 153 0.66 21.97 11.03
N GLN A 154 1.79 21.61 10.40
CA GLN A 154 1.98 20.29 9.79
C GLN A 154 2.04 19.18 10.85
N ARG A 155 2.65 19.44 12.01
CA ARG A 155 2.69 18.48 13.13
C ARG A 155 1.30 18.23 13.71
N ILE A 156 0.47 19.25 13.83
CA ILE A 156 -0.92 19.08 14.29
C ILE A 156 -1.71 18.23 13.30
N GLU A 157 -1.55 18.47 12.00
CA GLU A 157 -2.24 17.67 10.97
C GLU A 157 -1.81 16.20 11.01
N LEU A 158 -0.51 15.96 11.20
CA LEU A 158 0.03 14.64 11.46
C LEU A 158 -0.61 13.98 12.70
N LEU A 159 -0.72 14.69 13.82
CA LEU A 159 -1.34 14.15 15.03
C LEU A 159 -2.82 13.78 14.80
N LYS A 160 -3.56 14.59 14.02
CA LYS A 160 -4.95 14.27 13.64
C LYS A 160 -5.05 13.03 12.75
N GLU A 161 -4.12 12.86 11.81
CA GLU A 161 -4.02 11.66 10.98
C GLU A 161 -3.80 10.40 11.83
N VAL A 162 -2.85 10.44 12.75
CA VAL A 162 -2.54 9.31 13.65
C VAL A 162 -3.68 9.03 14.64
N ALA A 163 -4.34 10.08 15.13
CA ALA A 163 -5.53 9.96 15.97
C ALA A 163 -6.76 9.41 15.22
N GLY A 164 -6.70 9.30 13.89
CA GLY A 164 -7.78 8.81 13.06
C GLY A 164 -8.97 9.76 12.93
N THR A 165 -8.84 11.03 13.37
CA THR A 165 -9.94 12.01 13.31
C THR A 165 -10.27 12.42 11.88
N ARG A 166 -9.31 12.25 10.95
CA ARG A 166 -9.49 12.58 9.52
C ARG A 166 -10.69 11.87 8.88
N VAL A 167 -10.92 10.60 9.20
CA VAL A 167 -12.06 9.82 8.67
C VAL A 167 -13.39 10.40 9.16
N TYR A 168 -13.43 10.83 10.43
CA TYR A 168 -14.62 11.48 10.99
C TYR A 168 -14.88 12.83 10.32
N ASP A 169 -13.85 13.66 10.15
CA ASP A 169 -13.96 14.98 9.52
C ASP A 169 -14.40 14.87 8.05
N GLU A 170 -13.86 13.91 7.29
CA GLU A 170 -14.27 13.62 5.90
C GLU A 170 -15.76 13.24 5.82
N ARG A 171 -16.22 12.30 6.67
CA ARG A 171 -17.64 11.89 6.71
C ARG A 171 -18.56 13.02 7.13
N ARG A 172 -18.12 13.88 8.06
CA ARG A 172 -18.87 15.05 8.50
C ARG A 172 -19.04 16.07 7.38
N GLU A 173 -17.98 16.33 6.62
CA GLU A 173 -18.04 17.24 5.47
C GLU A 173 -18.95 16.69 4.36
N GLU A 174 -18.85 15.40 4.05
CA GLU A 174 -19.72 14.73 3.08
C GLU A 174 -21.20 14.81 3.51
N SER A 175 -21.47 14.54 4.79
CA SER A 175 -22.82 14.68 5.35
C SER A 175 -23.34 16.11 5.23
N ARG A 176 -22.50 17.13 5.47
CA ARG A 176 -22.89 18.54 5.32
C ARG A 176 -23.23 18.89 3.88
N LYS A 177 -22.47 18.38 2.90
CA LYS A 177 -22.78 18.56 1.47
C LYS A 177 -24.12 17.96 1.09
N ILE A 178 -24.41 16.74 1.54
CA ILE A 178 -25.70 16.07 1.30
C ILE A 178 -26.86 16.89 1.89
N MET A 179 -26.68 17.44 3.09
CA MET A 179 -27.68 18.31 3.73
C MET A 179 -27.96 19.57 2.90
N GLU A 180 -26.92 20.25 2.41
CA GLU A 180 -27.07 21.44 1.56
C GLU A 180 -27.75 21.11 0.22
N GLU A 181 -27.34 20.02 -0.44
CA GLU A 181 -28.00 19.58 -1.68
C GLU A 181 -29.49 19.27 -1.46
N THR A 182 -29.82 18.67 -0.33
CA THR A 182 -31.21 18.36 0.05
C THR A 182 -32.00 19.64 0.33
N ARG A 183 -31.39 20.64 0.97
CA ARG A 183 -31.99 21.97 1.21
C ARG A 183 -32.29 22.68 -0.11
N LEU A 184 -31.32 22.74 -1.02
CA LEU A 184 -31.48 23.35 -2.35
C LEU A 184 -32.53 22.63 -3.20
N LYS A 185 -32.67 21.31 -3.08
CA LYS A 185 -33.75 20.56 -3.74
C LYS A 185 -35.12 20.91 -3.19
N ARG A 186 -35.25 21.11 -1.88
CA ARG A 186 -36.51 21.56 -1.24
C ARG A 186 -36.91 22.97 -1.66
N GLU A 187 -35.96 23.90 -1.76
CA GLU A 187 -36.23 25.29 -2.16
C GLU A 187 -36.68 25.42 -3.64
N LYS A 188 -36.45 24.40 -4.46
CA LYS A 188 -36.87 24.35 -5.87
C LYS A 188 -38.27 23.75 -6.10
N ILE A 189 -38.91 23.24 -5.05
CA ILE A 189 -40.28 22.68 -5.04
C ILE A 189 -41.21 23.76 -4.52
#